data_AF-A0A5K1C695-F1
#
_entry.id   AF-A0A5K1C695-F1
#
_cell.length_a   1.000
_cell.length_b   1.000
_cell.length_c   1.000
_cell.angle_alpha   90.00
_cell.angle_beta   90.00
_cell.angle_gamma   90.00
#
_symmetry.space_group_name_H-M   'P 1'
#
loop_
_entity.id
_entity.type
_entity.pdbx_description
1 polymer ?
#
loop_
_entity_poly.entity_id
_entity_poly.type
_entity_poly.pdbx_seq_one_letter_code
_entity_poly.pdbx_strand_id
1 'polypeptide(L)' 'LVMRQCGYHQRNGNHTLFVKRNEQKVTILLVYVDDMIVTSDDEDEIIKLKKLLAIEFDLKDLGKLKYFLGIEIA' A
#
# COMPACT_ATOMS: atom_id res chain seq x y z
N LEU A 1 10.83 -4.50 -5.97
CA LEU A 1 11.79 -3.46 -6.43
C LEU A 1 11.10 -2.13 -6.78
N VAL A 2 9.98 -2.18 -7.51
CA VAL A 2 9.15 -1.03 -7.92
C VAL A 2 8.92 0.00 -6.81
N MET A 3 8.51 -0.47 -5.62
CA MET A 3 8.23 0.42 -4.48
C MET A 3 9.43 1.26 -4.04
N ARG A 4 10.65 0.70 -4.07
CA ARG A 4 11.87 1.47 -3.75
C ARG A 4 12.15 2.56 -4.80
N GLN A 5 11.83 2.32 -6.07
CA GLN A 5 11.95 3.33 -7.13
C GLN A 5 10.91 4.45 -6.98
N CYS A 6 9.73 4.15 -6.44
CA CYS A 6 8.69 5.14 -6.14
C CYS A 6 8.93 5.94 -4.85
N GLY A 7 10.08 5.75 -4.18
CA GLY A 7 10.46 6.44 -2.95
C GLY A 7 9.97 5.78 -1.66
N TYR A 8 9.40 4.58 -1.73
CA TYR A 8 9.01 3.83 -0.54
C TYR A 8 10.22 3.14 0.08
N HIS A 9 10.36 3.33 1.38
CA HIS A 9 11.38 2.66 2.17
C HIS A 9 10.77 1.44 2.83
N GLN A 10 11.33 0.28 2.53
CA GLN A 10 10.97 -0.95 3.23
C GLN A 10 11.50 -0.87 4.65
N ARG A 11 10.66 -1.16 5.65
CA ARG A 11 11.09 -1.06 7.04
C ARG A 11 11.94 -2.28 7.43
N ASN A 12 13.15 -2.06 7.95
CA ASN A 12 14.03 -3.14 8.42
C ASN A 12 13.33 -3.96 9.52
N GLY A 13 13.11 -5.25 9.26
CA GLY A 13 12.43 -6.19 10.16
C GLY A 13 11.17 -6.82 9.56
N ASN A 14 10.44 -6.08 8.73
CA ASN A 14 9.19 -6.56 8.13
C ASN A 14 9.32 -6.50 6.60
N HIS A 15 9.53 -7.65 5.95
CA HIS A 15 9.64 -7.73 4.48
C HIS A 15 8.36 -7.27 3.75
N THR A 16 7.25 -7.15 4.48
CA THR A 16 5.91 -6.84 3.99
C THR A 16 5.54 -5.36 4.08
N LEU A 17 6.28 -4.54 4.82
CA LEU A 17 5.90 -3.14 5.13
C LEU A 17 6.77 -2.13 4.38
N PHE A 18 6.11 -1.28 3.60
CA PHE A 18 6.70 -0.18 2.84
C PHE A 18 6.10 1.14 3.32
N VAL A 19 6.95 2.11 3.63
CA VAL A 19 6.52 3.43 4.12
C VAL A 19 7.16 4.51 3.27
N LYS A 20 6.36 5.46 2.83
CA LYS A 20 6.78 6.70 2.20
C LYS A 20 6.28 7.86 3.04
N ARG A 21 7.18 8.82 3.30
CA ARG A 21 6.89 9.98 4.13
C ARG A 21 7.27 11.22 3.34
N ASN A 22 6.29 12.08 3.07
CA ASN A 22 6.47 13.35 2.39
C ASN A 22 6.02 14.45 3.34
N GLU A 23 6.91 15.33 3.80
CA GLU A 23 6.64 16.48 4.69
C GLU A 23 5.66 16.20 5.84
N GLN A 24 4.34 16.23 5.60
CA GLN A 24 3.27 15.93 6.56
C GLN A 24 2.41 14.69 6.22
N LYS A 25 2.49 14.18 5.00
CA LYS A 25 1.69 13.04 4.53
C LYS A 25 2.48 11.74 4.62
N VAL A 26 1.81 10.68 5.03
CA VAL A 26 2.38 9.34 5.17
C VAL A 26 1.59 8.39 4.30
N THR A 27 2.28 7.58 3.51
CA THR A 27 1.70 6.47 2.75
C THR A 27 2.36 5.18 3.20
N ILE A 28 1.54 4.20 3.55
CA ILE A 28 1.94 2.90 4.04
C ILE A 28 1.33 1.85 3.11
N LEU A 29 2.19 0.97 2.62
CA LEU A 29 1.81 -0.20 1.84
C LEU A 29 2.23 -1.44 2.63
N LEU A 30 1.25 -2.32 2.88
CA LEU A 30 1.46 -3.61 3.51
C LEU A 30 1.15 -4.71 2.48
N VAL A 31 2.09 -5.62 2.28
CA VAL A 31 1.97 -6.74 1.35
C VAL A 31 1.86 -8.02 2.16
N TYR A 32 0.72 -8.71 2.10
CA TYR A 32 0.48 -9.95 2.82
C TYR A 32 0.10 -11.06 1.86
N VAL A 33 1.08 -11.89 1.49
CA VAL A 33 0.94 -13.01 0.54
C VAL A 33 0.26 -12.58 -0.77
N ASP A 34 -1.05 -12.80 -0.91
CA ASP A 34 -1.86 -12.47 -2.10
C ASP A 34 -2.58 -11.12 -1.99
N ASP A 35 -2.64 -10.53 -0.80
CA ASP A 35 -3.34 -9.27 -0.53
C ASP A 35 -2.36 -8.10 -0.38
N MET A 36 -2.73 -6.96 -0.94
CA MET A 36 -2.00 -5.70 -0.75
C MET A 36 -2.92 -4.65 -0.13
N ILE A 37 -2.50 -4.10 1.00
CA ILE A 37 -3.22 -3.06 1.73
C ILE A 37 -2.48 -1.75 1.59
N VAL A 38 -3.20 -0.73 1.14
CA VAL A 38 -2.69 0.63 0.99
C VAL A 38 -3.44 1.53 1.97
N THR A 39 -2.71 2.31 2.75
CA THR A 39 -3.25 3.41 3.55
C THR A 39 -2.40 4.65 3.37
N SER A 40 -3.02 5.82 3.27
CA SER A 40 -2.33 7.09 3.14
C SER A 40 -3.20 8.19 3.71
N ASP A 41 -2.56 9.25 4.18
CA ASP A 41 -3.22 10.54 4.41
C ASP A 41 -3.41 11.34 3.08
N ASP A 42 -2.70 10.93 2.02
CA ASP A 42 -2.79 11.53 0.70
C ASP A 42 -3.66 10.69 -0.26
N GLU A 43 -4.89 11.12 -0.54
CA GLU A 43 -5.79 10.42 -1.47
C GLU A 43 -5.21 10.36 -2.90
N ASP A 44 -4.55 11.42 -3.37
CA ASP A 44 -3.91 11.44 -4.69
C ASP A 44 -2.79 10.39 -4.80
N GLU A 45 -2.00 10.25 -3.74
CA GLU A 45 -0.94 9.23 -3.69
C GLU A 45 -1.54 7.82 -3.60
N ILE A 46 -2.68 7.61 -2.92
CA ILE A 46 -3.41 6.33 -2.93
C ILE A 46 -3.85 5.99 -4.35
N ILE A 47 -4.47 6.93 -5.07
CA ILE A 47 -4.96 6.70 -6.43
C ILE A 47 -3.79 6.37 -7.36
N LYS A 48 -2.69 7.12 -7.25
CA LYS A 48 -1.48 6.89 -8.02
C LYS A 48 -0.86 5.53 -7.72
N LEU A 49 -0.74 5.17 -6.45
CA LEU A 49 -0.21 3.89 -6.01
C LEU A 49 -1.10 2.73 -6.45
N LYS A 50 -2.42 2.84 -6.33
CA LYS A 50 -3.38 1.85 -6.84
C LYS A 50 -3.19 1.62 -8.34
N LYS A 51 -3.05 2.68 -9.15
CA LYS A 51 -2.80 2.54 -10.59
C LYS A 51 -1.48 1.85 -10.90
N LEU A 52 -0.40 2.23 -10.21
CA LEU A 52 0.91 1.60 -10.36
C LEU A 52 0.85 0.10 -10.02
N LEU A 53 0.18 -0.25 -8.93
CA LEU A 53 -0.01 -1.64 -8.49
C LEU A 53 -0.86 -2.44 -9.48
N ALA A 54 -1.94 -1.86 -10.01
CA ALA A 54 -2.77 -2.51 -11.01
C ALA A 54 -2.00 -2.81 -12.30
N ILE A 55 -1.09 -1.93 -12.71
CA ILE A 55 -0.25 -2.12 -13.90
C ILE A 55 0.81 -3.22 -13.68
N GLU A 56 1.50 -3.19 -12.54
CA GLU A 56 2.65 -4.07 -12.29
C GLU A 56 2.27 -5.47 -11.79
N PHE A 57 1.13 -5.62 -11.10
CA PHE A 57 0.76 -6.87 -10.41
C PHE A 57 -0.56 -7.50 -10.88
N ASP A 58 -1.17 -7.01 -11.96
CA ASP A 58 -2.50 -7.45 -12.43
C ASP A 58 -3.51 -7.54 -11.28
N LEU A 59 -3.48 -6.51 -10.43
CA LEU A 59 -4.23 -6.49 -9.18
C LEU A 59 -5.72 -6.28 -9.49
N LYS A 60 -6.57 -7.24 -9.15
CA LYS A 60 -8.02 -7.00 -9.10
C LYS A 60 -8.31 -6.04 -7.95
N ASP A 61 -8.98 -4.93 -8.25
CA ASP A 61 -9.43 -4.00 -7.20
C ASP A 61 -10.46 -4.70 -6.32
N LEU A 62 -10.07 -5.03 -5.09
CA LEU A 62 -10.93 -5.62 -4.06
C LEU A 62 -11.87 -4.58 -3.42
N GLY A 63 -11.73 -3.30 -3.78
CA GLY A 63 -12.48 -2.18 -3.20
C GLY A 63 -11.84 -1.64 -1.92
N LYS A 64 -12.63 -0.96 -1.08
CA LYS A 64 -12.18 -0.52 0.24
C LYS A 64 -12.08 -1.74 1.16
N LEU A 65 -10.97 -1.85 1.89
CA LEU A 65 -10.76 -2.90 2.89
C LEU A 65 -11.83 -2.77 3.97
N LYS A 66 -12.78 -3.71 4.02
CA LYS A 66 -13.82 -3.78 5.06
C LYS A 66 -13.50 -4.79 6.15
N TYR A 67 -12.77 -5.84 5.80
CA TYR A 67 -12.37 -6.90 6.72
C TYR A 67 -10.90 -7.22 6.52
N PHE A 68 -10.15 -7.33 7.62
CA PHE A 68 -8.77 -7.81 7.62
C PHE A 68 -8.66 -8.96 8.62
N LEU A 69 -8.23 -10.14 8.17
CA LEU A 69 -8.11 -11.33 9.03
C LEU A 69 -9.43 -11.76 9.72
N GLY A 70 -10.58 -11.40 9.14
CA GLY A 70 -11.90 -11.62 9.75
C GLY A 70 -12.33 -10.56 10.76
N ILE A 71 -11.52 -9.51 10.96
CA ILE A 71 -11.85 -8.34 11.80
C ILE A 71 -12.42 -7.25 10.91
N GLU A 72 -13.60 -6.74 11.25
CA GLU A 72 -14.19 -5.58 10.58
C GLU A 72 -13.38 -4.32 10.89
N ILE A 73 -12.98 -3.60 9.86
CA ILE A 73 -12.37 -2.28 9.99
C ILE A 73 -13.47 -1.28 9.64
N ALA A 74 -14.08 -0.71 10.69
CA ALA A 74 -15.16 0.28 10.62
C ALA A 74 -14.61 1.71 10.48
#